data_AF-A0A833W736-F1
#
_entry.id   AF-A0A833W736-F1
#
_cell.length_a   1.000
_cell.length_b   1.000
_cell.length_c   1.000
_cell.angle_alpha   90.00
_cell.angle_beta   90.00
_cell.angle_gamma   90.00
#
_symmetry.space_group_name_H-M   'P 1'
#
loop_
_entity.id
_entity.type
_entity.pdbx_description
1 polymer ?
#
loop_
_entity_poly.entity_id
_entity_poly.type
_entity_poly.pdbx_seq_one_letter_code
_entity_poly.pdbx_strand_id
1 'polypeptide(L)'
;MALPSRARVYTDVNSHKSRDYWDYESYVVDWGQQDDYQLVRKLGRGKYSEVFEAINITSNEKCVVKILKPVKKKKIKREIKILENLKGGTNIITLQAVVKDPVSRTPALIFEHVNNTDFKQLYQTLTDYDIRYYLYELLKVRVLLSAMEPSISPMCILWVQGRVRKYFISTSSFFLLPLSLFCSVLAFLD
;
A
#
# COMPACT_ATOMS: atom_id res chain seq x y z
N MET A 1 -26.46 7.63 -23.34
CA MET A 1 -26.46 7.26 -21.90
C MET A 1 -25.46 6.13 -21.70
N ALA A 2 -24.51 6.28 -20.78
CA ALA A 2 -23.63 5.17 -20.42
C ALA A 2 -24.46 4.12 -19.67
N LEU A 3 -24.39 2.85 -20.09
CA LEU A 3 -25.04 1.75 -19.38
C LEU A 3 -24.39 1.58 -18.00
N PRO A 4 -25.17 1.29 -16.94
CA PRO A 4 -24.61 1.04 -15.62
C PRO A 4 -23.73 -0.22 -15.66
N SER A 5 -22.51 -0.11 -15.17
CA SER A 5 -21.56 -1.22 -15.06
C SER A 5 -21.47 -1.69 -13.61
N ARG A 6 -21.43 -3.01 -13.40
CA ARG A 6 -21.23 -3.63 -12.09
C ARG A 6 -20.06 -4.60 -12.16
N ALA A 7 -19.31 -4.71 -11.06
CA ALA A 7 -18.24 -5.69 -10.93
C ALA A 7 -18.82 -7.11 -11.11
N ARG A 8 -18.13 -7.97 -11.87
CA ARG A 8 -18.55 -9.37 -12.11
C ARG A 8 -18.40 -10.25 -10.87
N VAL A 9 -17.49 -9.88 -9.97
CA VAL A 9 -17.16 -10.61 -8.73
C VAL A 9 -17.02 -9.58 -7.61
N TYR A 10 -17.39 -9.96 -6.39
CA TYR A 10 -17.38 -9.11 -5.19
C TYR A 10 -18.29 -7.86 -5.23
N THR A 11 -19.35 -7.90 -6.04
CA THR A 11 -20.23 -6.76 -6.31
C THR A 11 -20.81 -6.13 -5.04
N ASP A 12 -21.29 -6.96 -4.11
CA ASP A 12 -22.05 -6.51 -2.93
C ASP A 12 -21.33 -6.78 -1.61
N VAL A 13 -20.03 -7.07 -1.62
CA VAL A 13 -19.31 -7.49 -0.40
C VAL A 13 -19.39 -6.44 0.70
N ASN A 14 -19.27 -5.16 0.34
CA ASN A 14 -19.35 -4.06 1.30
C ASN A 14 -20.75 -3.89 1.90
N SER A 15 -21.80 -4.28 1.15
CA SER A 15 -23.19 -4.24 1.62
C SER A 15 -23.45 -5.25 2.75
N HIS A 16 -22.70 -6.34 2.79
CA HIS A 16 -22.78 -7.38 3.83
C HIS A 16 -21.88 -7.10 5.04
N LYS A 17 -21.07 -6.03 5.00
CA LYS A 17 -20.18 -5.63 6.10
C LYS A 17 -20.83 -4.55 6.95
N SER A 18 -20.38 -4.43 8.21
CA SER A 18 -20.77 -3.31 9.08
C SER A 18 -20.48 -1.97 8.40
N ARG A 19 -21.28 -0.96 8.71
CA ARG A 19 -21.09 0.41 8.20
C ARG A 19 -19.68 0.94 8.50
N ASP A 20 -19.13 0.60 9.68
CA ASP A 20 -17.79 1.02 10.12
C ASP A 20 -16.66 0.49 9.23
N TYR A 21 -16.93 -0.52 8.40
CA TYR A 21 -15.93 -1.12 7.50
C TYR A 21 -15.62 -0.22 6.30
N TRP A 22 -16.64 0.39 5.70
CA TRP A 22 -16.53 1.17 4.47
C TRP A 22 -16.76 2.68 4.69
N ASP A 23 -17.42 3.08 5.77
CA ASP A 23 -17.63 4.50 6.09
C ASP A 23 -16.37 5.13 6.69
N TYR A 24 -15.45 5.50 5.81
CA TYR A 24 -14.23 6.20 6.17
C TYR A 24 -14.47 7.66 6.62
N GLU A 25 -15.66 8.22 6.47
CA GLU A 25 -15.92 9.62 6.87
C GLU A 25 -16.11 9.74 8.37
N SER A 26 -16.87 8.81 8.96
CA SER A 26 -17.09 8.68 10.40
C SER A 26 -15.88 8.09 11.14
N TYR A 27 -14.93 7.47 10.43
CA TYR A 27 -13.73 6.88 11.05
C TYR A 27 -12.91 7.91 11.87
N VAL A 28 -12.64 7.57 13.13
CA VAL A 28 -11.80 8.35 14.05
C VAL A 28 -10.41 7.71 14.05
N VAL A 29 -9.42 8.48 13.59
CA VAL A 29 -8.01 8.05 13.56
C VAL A 29 -7.41 8.23 14.94
N ASP A 30 -6.81 7.17 15.47
CA ASP A 30 -5.95 7.23 16.64
C ASP A 30 -4.54 7.70 16.23
N TRP A 31 -4.07 8.80 16.83
CA TRP A 31 -2.81 9.44 16.45
C TRP A 31 -1.75 9.17 17.51
N GLY A 32 -0.72 8.43 17.13
CA GLY A 32 0.47 8.21 17.94
C GLY A 32 1.43 9.41 17.93
N GLN A 33 2.48 9.31 18.74
CA GLN A 33 3.52 10.33 18.86
C GLN A 33 4.55 10.17 17.74
N GLN A 34 4.81 11.22 16.97
CA GLN A 34 5.82 11.19 15.91
C GLN A 34 7.24 11.16 16.48
N ASP A 35 7.45 11.73 17.67
CA ASP A 35 8.76 11.86 18.31
C ASP A 35 9.36 10.50 18.70
N ASP A 36 8.54 9.44 18.75
CA ASP A 36 8.99 8.05 18.94
C ASP A 36 9.79 7.51 17.74
N TYR A 37 9.78 8.21 16.60
CA TYR A 37 10.37 7.75 15.35
C TYR A 37 11.47 8.68 14.84
N GLN A 38 12.71 8.19 14.86
CA GLN A 38 13.85 8.93 14.34
C GLN A 38 14.09 8.61 12.86
N LEU A 39 13.98 9.62 11.99
CA LEU A 39 14.27 9.47 10.56
C LEU A 39 15.77 9.24 10.34
N VAL A 40 16.10 8.22 9.55
CA VAL A 40 17.48 7.84 9.22
C VAL A 40 17.88 8.32 7.83
N ARG A 41 17.14 7.91 6.79
CA ARG A 41 17.43 8.27 5.40
C ARG A 41 16.18 8.27 4.54
N LYS A 42 16.22 9.03 3.45
CA LYS A 42 15.15 9.07 2.46
C LYS A 42 15.23 7.84 1.55
N LEU A 43 14.13 7.10 1.45
CA LEU A 43 14.01 5.92 0.57
C LEU A 43 13.41 6.29 -0.79
N GLY A 44 12.49 7.25 -0.82
CA GLY A 44 11.82 7.61 -2.06
C GLY A 44 10.93 8.82 -1.97
N ARG A 45 10.50 9.32 -3.14
CA ARG A 45 9.59 10.45 -3.27
C ARG A 45 8.45 10.09 -4.20
N GLY A 46 7.23 10.17 -3.68
CA GLY A 46 6.00 10.04 -4.46
C GLY A 46 5.39 11.40 -4.78
N LYS A 47 4.36 11.37 -5.63
CA LYS A 47 3.53 12.55 -5.92
C LYS A 47 2.88 13.11 -4.65
N TYR A 48 2.33 12.22 -3.82
CA TYR A 48 1.54 12.57 -2.63
C TYR A 48 2.23 12.29 -1.29
N SER A 49 3.45 11.74 -1.29
CA SER A 49 4.13 11.36 -0.06
C SER A 49 5.64 11.32 -0.23
N GLU A 50 6.36 11.33 0.88
CA GLU A 50 7.79 11.10 0.96
C GLU A 50 8.03 9.93 1.91
N VAL A 51 8.94 9.04 1.55
CA VAL A 51 9.17 7.79 2.27
C VAL A 51 10.59 7.80 2.83
N PHE A 52 10.70 7.50 4.11
CA PHE A 52 11.94 7.49 4.87
C PHE A 52 12.09 6.16 5.61
N GLU A 53 13.33 5.69 5.76
CA GLU A 53 13.67 4.71 6.77
C GLU A 53 13.79 5.44 8.10
N ALA A 54 13.28 4.82 9.16
CA ALA A 54 13.35 5.34 10.51
C ALA A 54 13.62 4.21 11.51
N ILE A 55 13.94 4.59 12.74
CA ILE A 55 14.05 3.68 13.88
C ILE A 55 13.04 4.14 14.92
N ASN A 56 12.26 3.19 15.43
CA ASN A 56 11.44 3.44 16.61
C ASN A 56 12.35 3.46 17.84
N ILE A 57 12.41 4.59 18.53
CA ILE A 57 13.32 4.81 19.67
C ILE A 57 12.90 3.97 20.87
N THR A 58 11.61 3.65 21.01
CA THR A 58 11.07 2.87 22.13
C THR A 58 11.36 1.37 22.01
N SER A 59 11.27 0.82 20.80
CA SER A 59 11.51 -0.61 20.54
C SER A 59 12.88 -0.90 19.94
N ASN A 60 13.61 0.12 19.49
CA ASN A 60 14.84 0.02 18.71
C ASN A 60 14.69 -0.81 17.42
N GLU A 61 13.47 -0.87 16.86
CA GLU A 61 13.18 -1.58 15.63
C GLU A 61 13.20 -0.62 14.43
N LYS A 62 13.66 -1.13 13.28
CA LYS A 62 13.57 -0.40 12.02
C LYS A 62 12.13 -0.35 11.53
N CYS A 63 11.74 0.81 11.01
CA CYS A 63 10.45 1.03 10.38
C CYS A 63 10.57 1.92 9.14
N VAL A 64 9.47 2.06 8.40
CA VAL A 64 9.37 2.95 7.24
C VAL A 64 8.30 4.01 7.52
N VAL A 65 8.68 5.27 7.40
CA VAL A 65 7.80 6.42 7.63
C VAL A 65 7.39 7.02 6.30
N LYS A 66 6.10 6.99 6.00
CA LYS A 66 5.51 7.66 4.83
C LYS A 66 4.86 8.96 5.29
N ILE A 67 5.56 10.06 5.09
CA ILE A 67 5.06 11.41 5.35
C ILE A 67 4.12 11.81 4.21
N LEU A 68 2.87 12.10 4.52
CA LEU A 68 1.86 12.47 3.52
C LEU A 68 1.92 13.98 3.25
N LYS A 69 1.93 14.37 1.98
CA LYS A 69 1.80 15.78 1.59
C LYS A 69 0.38 16.28 1.91
N PRO A 70 0.15 17.60 1.99
CA PRO A 70 -1.16 18.16 2.24
C PRO A 70 -2.21 17.63 1.24
N VAL A 71 -3.14 16.82 1.73
CA VAL A 71 -4.25 16.24 0.98
C VAL A 71 -5.55 16.33 1.79
N LYS A 72 -6.69 16.16 1.13
CA LYS A 72 -8.01 16.15 1.80
C LYS A 72 -8.05 15.08 2.88
N LYS A 73 -8.50 15.42 4.09
CA LYS A 73 -8.63 14.50 5.24
C LYS A 73 -9.36 13.20 4.89
N LYS A 74 -10.41 13.28 4.06
CA LYS A 74 -11.16 12.14 3.52
C LYS A 74 -10.26 11.09 2.85
N LYS A 75 -9.23 11.52 2.10
CA LYS A 75 -8.27 10.60 1.44
C LYS A 75 -7.36 9.92 2.44
N ILE A 76 -6.93 10.64 3.47
CA ILE A 76 -6.06 10.12 4.54
C ILE A 76 -6.82 9.07 5.34
N LYS A 77 -8.03 9.39 5.82
CA LYS A 77 -8.88 8.45 6.56
C LYS A 77 -9.15 7.18 5.75
N ARG A 78 -9.44 7.32 4.46
CA ARG A 78 -9.66 6.18 3.56
C ARG A 78 -8.41 5.29 3.45
N GLU A 79 -7.23 5.88 3.27
CA GLU A 79 -5.98 5.12 3.17
C GLU A 79 -5.66 4.36 4.48
N ILE A 80 -5.80 5.02 5.63
CA ILE A 80 -5.63 4.38 6.94
C ILE A 80 -6.61 3.23 7.12
N LYS A 81 -7.91 3.47 6.85
CA LYS A 81 -8.95 2.46 7.05
C LYS A 81 -8.77 1.23 6.16
N ILE A 82 -8.35 1.43 4.91
CA ILE A 82 -8.04 0.33 4.00
C ILE A 82 -6.84 -0.48 4.55
N LEU A 83 -5.77 0.19 4.98
CA LEU A 83 -4.58 -0.47 5.51
C LEU A 83 -4.87 -1.25 6.81
N GLU A 84 -5.73 -0.72 7.68
CA GLU A 84 -6.18 -1.42 8.89
C GLU A 84 -7.02 -2.65 8.56
N ASN A 85 -7.96 -2.53 7.62
CA ASN A 85 -8.79 -3.67 7.22
C ASN A 85 -7.94 -4.78 6.56
N LEU A 86 -6.87 -4.41 5.86
CA LEU A 86 -5.93 -5.33 5.20
C LEU A 86 -4.86 -5.90 6.15
N LYS A 87 -4.81 -5.46 7.40
CA LYS A 87 -3.84 -5.93 8.38
C LYS A 87 -3.99 -7.45 8.58
N GLY A 88 -2.88 -8.17 8.46
CA GLY A 88 -2.86 -9.64 8.53
C GLY A 88 -3.14 -10.35 7.21
N GLY A 89 -3.40 -9.62 6.13
CA GLY A 89 -3.48 -10.21 4.79
C GLY A 89 -2.14 -10.76 4.32
N THR A 90 -2.17 -11.91 3.64
CA THR A 90 -0.96 -12.57 3.14
C THR A 90 -0.19 -11.65 2.20
N ASN A 91 1.10 -11.45 2.50
CA ASN A 91 2.01 -10.58 1.79
C ASN A 91 1.63 -9.08 1.80
N ILE A 92 0.78 -8.60 2.69
CA ILE A 92 0.47 -7.17 2.77
C ILE A 92 1.41 -6.47 3.76
N ILE A 93 1.92 -5.29 3.39
CA ILE A 93 2.69 -4.48 4.33
C ILE A 93 1.83 -4.07 5.53
N THR A 94 2.37 -4.28 6.72
CA THR A 94 1.66 -4.02 7.96
C THR A 94 1.79 -2.54 8.34
N LEU A 95 0.66 -1.86 8.47
CA LEU A 95 0.59 -0.56 9.15
C LEU A 95 0.78 -0.79 10.66
N GLN A 96 1.87 -0.27 11.20
CA GLN A 96 2.19 -0.38 12.63
C GLN A 96 1.50 0.71 13.44
N ALA A 97 1.60 1.97 12.96
CA ALA A 97 1.04 3.13 13.63
C ALA A 97 0.73 4.25 12.63
N VAL A 98 -0.12 5.18 13.07
CA VAL A 98 -0.37 6.45 12.37
C VAL A 98 0.04 7.56 13.32
N VAL A 99 0.90 8.47 12.85
CA VAL A 99 1.41 9.56 13.67
C VAL A 99 1.15 10.90 13.00
N LYS A 100 1.25 11.96 13.79
CA LYS A 100 1.10 13.31 13.30
C LYS A 100 2.11 14.22 13.96
N ASP A 101 2.79 15.00 13.13
CA ASP A 101 3.76 15.96 13.62
C ASP A 101 3.07 17.00 14.52
N PRO A 102 3.50 17.22 15.77
CA PRO A 102 2.85 18.16 16.67
C PRO A 102 2.95 19.61 16.16
N VAL A 103 4.02 19.94 15.43
CA VAL A 103 4.28 21.31 14.95
C VAL A 103 3.58 21.58 13.61
N SER A 104 3.94 20.83 12.56
CA SER A 104 3.40 21.03 11.21
C SER A 104 2.00 20.43 11.02
N ARG A 105 1.53 19.59 11.94
CA ARG A 105 0.28 18.83 11.84
C ARG A 105 0.24 17.91 10.62
N THR A 106 1.41 17.55 10.08
CA THR A 106 1.55 16.67 8.92
C THR A 106 1.34 15.22 9.34
N PRO A 107 0.41 14.49 8.72
CA PRO A 107 0.20 13.08 9.04
C PRO A 107 1.27 12.20 8.38
N ALA A 108 1.71 11.18 9.11
CA ALA A 108 2.62 10.17 8.60
C ALA A 108 2.12 8.76 8.97
N LEU A 109 2.39 7.81 8.08
CA LEU A 109 2.04 6.40 8.26
C LEU A 109 3.32 5.61 8.55
N ILE A 110 3.29 4.80 9.60
CA ILE A 110 4.41 3.97 10.04
C ILE A 110 4.17 2.54 9.57
N PHE A 111 5.11 2.01 8.80
CA PHE A 111 5.07 0.67 8.28
C PHE A 111 6.22 -0.16 8.85
N GLU A 112 6.02 -1.47 8.85
CA GLU A 112 7.12 -2.39 9.08
C GLU A 112 8.26 -2.19 8.08
N HIS A 113 9.49 -2.41 8.53
CA HIS A 113 10.64 -2.38 7.65
C HIS A 113 10.71 -3.66 6.82
N VAL A 114 10.67 -3.49 5.51
CA VAL A 114 11.11 -4.49 4.54
C VAL A 114 12.48 -4.01 4.03
N ASN A 115 13.36 -4.85 3.48
CA ASN A 115 14.52 -4.34 2.72
C ASN A 115 14.25 -4.36 1.22
N ASN A 116 14.69 -3.30 0.52
CA ASN A 116 14.39 -3.14 -0.89
C ASN A 116 15.51 -3.76 -1.70
N THR A 117 15.14 -4.52 -2.71
CA THR A 117 16.06 -4.81 -3.81
C THR A 117 15.56 -4.01 -5.00
N ASP A 118 16.44 -3.26 -5.68
CA ASP A 118 16.03 -2.45 -6.83
C ASP A 118 15.41 -3.36 -7.90
N PHE A 119 14.19 -3.05 -8.31
CA PHE A 119 13.43 -3.84 -9.29
C PHE A 119 14.19 -3.94 -10.62
N LYS A 120 15.00 -2.93 -10.98
CA LYS A 120 15.81 -2.95 -12.21
C LYS A 120 16.89 -4.02 -12.17
N GLN A 121 17.51 -4.21 -11.01
CA GLN A 121 18.50 -5.27 -10.80
C GLN A 121 17.81 -6.62 -10.71
N LEU A 122 16.66 -6.67 -10.03
CA LEU A 122 15.89 -7.90 -9.87
C LEU A 122 15.46 -8.49 -11.21
N TYR A 123 14.86 -7.67 -12.10
CA TYR A 123 14.28 -8.14 -13.38
C TYR A 123 15.29 -8.87 -14.26
N GLN A 124 16.57 -8.47 -14.23
CA GLN A 124 17.63 -9.11 -15.02
C GLN A 124 18.02 -10.50 -14.51
N THR A 125 17.66 -10.83 -13.26
CA THR A 125 18.03 -12.07 -12.58
C THR A 125 16.87 -13.06 -12.42
N LEU A 126 15.65 -12.65 -12.80
CA LEU A 126 14.47 -13.49 -12.64
C LEU A 126 14.42 -14.60 -13.69
N THR A 127 14.14 -15.82 -13.24
CA THR A 127 13.81 -16.93 -14.13
C THR A 127 12.34 -16.89 -14.56
N ASP A 128 11.96 -17.61 -15.62
CA ASP A 128 10.54 -17.77 -16.01
C ASP A 128 9.67 -18.25 -14.84
N TYR A 129 10.17 -19.22 -14.07
CA TYR A 129 9.45 -19.72 -12.89
C TYR A 129 9.24 -18.63 -11.83
N ASP A 130 10.27 -17.83 -11.56
CA ASP A 130 10.17 -16.73 -10.61
C ASP A 130 9.13 -15.70 -11.06
N ILE A 131 9.12 -15.34 -12.35
CA ILE A 131 8.15 -14.38 -12.91
C ILE A 131 6.71 -14.88 -12.72
N ARG A 132 6.44 -16.15 -13.09
CA ARG A 132 5.10 -16.76 -12.91
C ARG A 132 4.70 -16.78 -11.44
N TYR A 133 5.63 -17.10 -10.56
CA TYR A 133 5.39 -17.09 -9.12
C TYR A 133 5.08 -15.67 -8.60
N TYR A 134 5.86 -14.65 -8.98
CA TYR A 134 5.58 -13.26 -8.56
C TYR A 134 4.23 -12.78 -9.09
N LEU A 135 3.86 -13.14 -10.32
CA LEU A 135 2.56 -12.82 -10.89
C LEU A 135 1.43 -13.48 -10.10
N TYR A 136 1.59 -14.76 -9.72
CA TYR A 136 0.61 -15.49 -8.92
C TYR A 136 0.41 -14.86 -7.53
N GLU A 137 1.50 -14.50 -6.85
CA GLU A 137 1.43 -13.84 -5.55
C GLU A 137 0.81 -12.42 -5.65
N LEU A 138 1.09 -11.67 -6.71
CA LEU A 138 0.42 -10.40 -7.01
C LEU A 138 -1.08 -10.57 -7.24
N LEU A 139 -1.48 -11.63 -7.95
CA LEU A 139 -2.89 -11.94 -8.20
C LEU A 139 -3.63 -12.27 -6.91
N LYS A 140 -3.02 -13.01 -5.97
CA LYS A 140 -3.62 -13.29 -4.65
C LYS A 140 -3.96 -12.00 -3.91
N VAL A 141 -3.02 -11.05 -3.85
CA VAL A 141 -3.26 -9.76 -3.18
C VAL A 141 -4.34 -8.96 -3.90
N ARG A 142 -4.33 -8.94 -5.23
CA ARG A 142 -5.35 -8.25 -6.02
C ARG A 142 -6.76 -8.79 -5.77
N VAL A 143 -6.91 -10.12 -5.70
CA VAL A 143 -8.19 -10.77 -5.39
C VAL A 143 -8.68 -10.34 -4.01
N LEU A 144 -7.79 -10.36 -3.01
CA LEU A 144 -8.10 -9.92 -1.65
C LEU A 144 -8.53 -8.45 -1.64
N LEU A 145 -7.88 -7.58 -2.42
CA LEU A 145 -8.23 -6.16 -2.48
C LEU A 145 -9.54 -5.87 -3.21
N SER A 146 -9.81 -6.56 -4.32
CA SER A 146 -11.06 -6.43 -5.07
C SER A 146 -12.27 -6.87 -4.25
N ALA A 147 -12.09 -7.73 -3.25
CA ALA A 147 -13.14 -8.09 -2.31
C ALA A 147 -13.51 -6.93 -1.35
N MET A 148 -12.62 -5.95 -1.14
CA MET A 148 -12.80 -4.90 -0.13
C MET A 148 -13.17 -3.55 -0.76
N GLU A 149 -12.66 -3.23 -1.95
CA GLU A 149 -12.93 -1.97 -2.65
C GLU A 149 -12.95 -2.20 -4.17
N PRO A 150 -14.12 -2.58 -4.75
CA PRO A 150 -14.24 -2.82 -6.20
C PRO A 150 -14.01 -1.57 -7.06
N SER A 151 -14.04 -0.38 -6.43
CA SER A 151 -13.93 0.91 -7.11
C SER A 151 -12.48 1.39 -7.28
N ILE A 152 -11.53 0.76 -6.58
CA ILE A 152 -10.14 1.19 -6.55
C ILE A 152 -9.32 0.30 -7.50
N SER A 153 -8.55 0.94 -8.39
CA SER A 153 -7.41 0.31 -9.06
C SER A 153 -6.18 0.50 -8.18
N PRO A 154 -5.89 -0.41 -7.22
CA PRO A 154 -4.73 -0.26 -6.36
C PRO A 154 -3.46 -0.39 -7.16
N MET A 155 -2.50 0.48 -6.87
CA MET A 155 -1.12 0.21 -7.23
C MET A 155 -0.50 -0.63 -6.12
N CYS A 156 -0.24 -1.89 -6.42
CA CYS A 156 0.63 -2.71 -5.59
C CYS A 156 2.06 -2.49 -6.07
N ILE A 157 2.88 -1.87 -5.23
CA ILE A 157 4.34 -1.85 -5.43
C ILE A 157 4.86 -3.10 -4.74
N LEU A 158 5.38 -4.03 -5.52
CA LEU A 158 6.04 -5.24 -5.01
C LEU A 158 7.37 -4.86 -4.37
N TRP A 159 7.60 -5.31 -3.14
CA TRP A 159 8.92 -5.35 -2.53
C TRP A 159 9.37 -6.80 -2.40
N VAL A 160 10.55 -7.09 -2.97
CA VAL A 160 11.16 -8.42 -2.93
C VAL A 160 12.41 -8.35 -2.11
N GLN A 161 12.52 -9.24 -1.11
CA GLN A 161 13.78 -9.57 -0.48
C GLN A 161 13.87 -11.08 -0.21
N GLY A 162 14.61 -11.80 -1.05
CA GLY A 162 14.84 -13.23 -0.89
C GLY A 162 13.53 -14.06 -0.85
N ARG A 163 13.30 -14.81 0.24
CA ARG A 163 12.11 -15.67 0.43
C ARG A 163 10.91 -14.96 1.06
N VAL A 164 11.07 -13.75 1.63
CA VAL A 164 9.96 -12.98 2.23
C VAL A 164 9.52 -11.92 1.22
N ARG A 165 8.24 -11.94 0.85
CA ARG A 165 7.70 -11.10 -0.23
C ARG A 165 6.49 -10.34 0.32
N LYS A 166 6.60 -9.01 0.40
CA LYS A 166 5.51 -8.14 0.90
C LYS A 166 5.21 -7.04 -0.12
N TYR A 167 3.94 -6.70 -0.24
CA TYR A 167 3.42 -5.73 -1.19
C TYR A 167 3.01 -4.46 -0.46
N PHE A 168 3.54 -3.33 -0.93
CA PHE A 168 3.08 -2.02 -0.51
C PHE A 168 1.87 -1.62 -1.35
N ILE A 169 0.73 -1.41 -0.71
CA ILE A 169 -0.46 -0.92 -1.39
C ILE A 169 -0.50 0.59 -1.20
N SER A 170 -0.18 1.34 -2.25
CA SER A 170 -0.42 2.79 -2.23
C SER A 170 -1.81 3.06 -2.79
N THR A 171 -2.78 3.33 -1.90
CA THR A 171 -4.16 3.66 -2.29
C THR A 171 -4.34 5.12 -2.72
N SER A 172 -3.26 5.90 -2.72
CA SER A 172 -3.23 7.29 -3.17
C SER A 172 -3.47 7.35 -4.68
N SER A 173 -4.72 7.63 -5.07
CA SER A 173 -5.25 7.65 -6.43
C SER A 173 -4.30 8.26 -7.48
N PHE A 174 -4.25 7.63 -8.66
CA PHE A 174 -3.58 8.06 -9.88
C PHE A 174 -2.05 8.10 -9.84
N PHE A 175 -1.45 6.92 -9.89
CA PHE A 175 -0.50 6.66 -10.97
C PHE A 175 -1.02 5.41 -11.71
N LEU A 176 -1.23 5.53 -13.01
CA LEU A 176 -0.84 4.43 -13.87
C LEU A 176 0.69 4.36 -13.68
N LEU A 177 1.20 3.49 -12.79
CA LEU A 177 2.43 2.76 -13.14
C LEU A 177 1.94 2.14 -14.43
N PRO A 178 2.52 2.61 -15.53
CA PRO A 178 1.89 2.47 -16.81
C PRO A 178 1.46 1.02 -16.91
N LEU A 179 0.26 0.81 -17.43
CA LEU A 179 -0.09 -0.49 -17.97
C LEU A 179 1.08 -1.02 -18.80
N SER A 180 2.00 -0.19 -19.32
CA SER A 180 3.29 -0.63 -19.88
C SER A 180 4.14 -1.56 -19.00
N LEU A 181 4.22 -1.51 -17.68
CA LEU A 181 5.00 -2.54 -16.94
C LEU A 181 4.24 -3.86 -16.81
N PHE A 182 2.90 -3.80 -16.77
CA PHE A 182 2.03 -4.98 -16.81
C PHE A 182 1.92 -5.54 -18.25
N CYS A 183 1.98 -4.68 -19.26
CA CYS A 183 1.92 -4.96 -20.70
C CYS A 183 3.30 -5.33 -21.24
N SER A 184 4.42 -4.90 -20.66
CA SER A 184 5.74 -5.37 -21.09
C SER A 184 5.97 -6.83 -20.67
N VAL A 185 5.38 -7.26 -19.56
CA VAL A 185 5.41 -8.68 -19.13
C VAL A 185 4.39 -9.52 -19.92
N LEU A 186 3.26 -8.94 -20.33
CA LEU A 186 2.27 -9.61 -21.20
C LEU A 186 2.62 -9.56 -22.70
N ALA A 187 3.41 -8.60 -23.17
CA ALA A 187 3.88 -8.49 -24.55
C ALA A 187 5.14 -9.32 -24.84
N PHE A 188 5.62 -10.09 -23.85
CA PHE A 188 6.66 -11.12 -24.02
C PHE A 188 6.08 -12.54 -24.02
N LEU A 189 4.74 -12.66 -24.02
CA LEU A 189 4.00 -13.93 -24.08
C LEU A 189 3.22 -14.10 -25.40
N ASP A 190 3.64 -13.43 -26.47
CA ASP A 190 3.35 -13.76 -27.87
C ASP A 190 4.65 -13.67 -28.69
#